data_AF-A0A392MY44-F1
#
_entry.id   AF-A0A392MY44-F1
#
_cell.length_a   1.000
_cell.length_b   1.000
_cell.length_c   1.000
_cell.angle_alpha   90.00
_cell.angle_beta   90.00
_cell.angle_gamma   90.00
#
_symmetry.space_group_name_H-M   'P 1'
#
loop_
_entity.id
_entity.type
_entity.pdbx_description
1 polymer ?
#
loop_
_entity_poly.entity_id
_entity_poly.type
_entity_poly.pdbx_seq_one_letter_code
_entity_poly.pdbx_strand_id
1 'polypeptide(L)'
;MSYGEPEYCGASLGNMYIPNVDDKVKEQIMDALRVRDQGENIIGLCGPDKRVEHSVKTAIRRAERDQLFQSIVTATVAKKPDITKIQTQIGDAIETALLLCAEMKKLQTVLVVLYDLHGRLNL
;
A
#
# COMPACT_ATOMS: atom_id res chain seq x y z
N MET A 1 24.01 13.33 -48.40
CA MET A 1 24.33 13.22 -46.97
C MET A 1 23.14 13.77 -46.20
N SER A 2 22.28 12.88 -45.69
CA SER A 2 21.11 13.25 -44.91
C SER A 2 21.47 13.08 -43.44
N TYR A 3 21.46 14.17 -42.67
CA TYR A 3 21.59 14.09 -41.22
C TYR A 3 20.28 13.51 -40.67
N GLY A 4 20.34 12.30 -40.12
CA GLY A 4 19.21 11.70 -39.42
C GLY A 4 18.88 12.53 -38.19
N GLU A 5 17.59 12.82 -37.99
CA GLU A 5 17.10 13.43 -36.77
C GLU A 5 17.48 12.58 -35.55
N PRO A 6 17.81 13.18 -34.40
CA PRO A 6 18.08 12.41 -33.20
C PRO A 6 16.79 11.74 -32.73
N GLU A 7 16.78 10.41 -32.72
CA GLU A 7 15.82 9.62 -31.97
C GLU A 7 15.88 10.06 -30.50
N TYR A 8 14.90 10.85 -30.07
CA TYR A 8 14.63 11.06 -28.66
C TYR A 8 14.12 9.74 -28.08
N CYS A 9 15.04 8.87 -27.65
CA CYS A 9 14.75 7.78 -26.74
C CYS A 9 14.19 8.40 -25.46
N GLY A 10 12.86 8.44 -25.35
CA GLY A 10 12.15 8.82 -24.14
C GLY A 10 12.49 7.85 -23.01
N ALA A 11 13.58 8.12 -22.30
CA ALA A 11 13.87 7.45 -21.04
C ALA A 11 12.68 7.68 -20.12
N SER A 12 12.02 6.60 -19.70
CA SER A 12 10.88 6.65 -18.78
C SER A 12 11.35 7.14 -17.41
N LEU A 13 11.44 8.47 -17.27
CA LEU A 13 11.77 9.17 -16.02
C LEU A 13 10.80 8.80 -14.89
N GLY A 14 9.62 8.27 -15.21
CA GLY A 14 8.61 7.85 -14.24
C GLY A 14 9.12 6.80 -13.25
N ASN A 15 9.99 5.87 -13.66
CA ASN A 15 10.46 4.79 -12.80
C ASN A 15 11.81 5.06 -12.11
N MET A 16 12.41 6.24 -12.31
CA MET A 16 13.70 6.57 -11.70
C MET A 16 13.51 6.91 -10.22
N TYR A 17 14.35 6.33 -9.36
CA TYR A 17 14.42 6.70 -7.94
C TYR A 17 14.97 8.12 -7.81
N ILE A 18 14.27 8.95 -7.04
CA ILE A 18 14.64 10.34 -6.76
C ILE A 18 14.81 10.44 -5.24
N PRO A 19 16.04 10.32 -4.71
CA PRO A 19 16.30 10.13 -3.28
C PRO A 19 15.51 11.07 -2.36
N ASN A 20 15.65 12.39 -2.56
CA ASN A 20 14.99 13.38 -1.69
C ASN A 20 13.46 13.38 -1.77
N VAL A 21 12.90 13.00 -2.92
CA VAL A 21 11.44 12.95 -3.12
C VAL A 21 10.90 11.64 -2.55
N ASP A 22 11.51 10.52 -2.90
CA ASP A 22 11.07 9.20 -2.46
C ASP A 22 11.26 9.02 -0.94
N ASP A 23 12.32 9.58 -0.35
CA ASP A 23 12.49 9.54 1.10
C ASP A 23 11.44 10.38 1.82
N LYS A 24 11.10 11.56 1.27
CA LYS A 24 10.01 12.38 1.81
C LYS A 24 8.66 11.66 1.73
N VAL A 25 8.37 10.98 0.62
CA VAL A 25 7.14 10.18 0.47
C VAL A 25 7.08 9.06 1.51
N LYS A 26 8.18 8.35 1.76
CA LYS A 26 8.24 7.31 2.80
C LYS A 26 7.92 7.88 4.18
N GLU A 27 8.53 9.00 4.55
CA GLU A 27 8.26 9.61 5.86
C GLU A 27 6.80 10.07 5.99
N GLN A 28 6.23 10.68 4.95
CA GLN A 28 4.82 11.07 4.95
C GLN A 28 3.86 9.87 5.13
N ILE A 29 4.15 8.74 4.48
CA ILE A 29 3.38 7.50 4.69
C ILE A 29 3.49 7.05 6.14
N MET A 30 4.70 7.02 6.70
CA MET A 30 4.90 6.58 8.08
C MET A 30 4.23 7.50 9.09
N ASP A 31 4.27 8.81 8.87
CA ASP A 31 3.59 9.78 9.73
C ASP A 31 2.08 9.58 9.69
N ALA A 32 1.50 9.37 8.51
CA ALA A 32 0.08 9.07 8.34
C ALA A 32 -0.32 7.76 9.04
N LEU A 33 0.52 6.71 8.98
CA LEU A 33 0.28 5.43 9.64
C LEU A 33 0.39 5.49 11.17
N ARG A 34 1.12 6.48 11.71
CA ARG A 34 1.28 6.67 13.16
C ARG A 34 0.14 7.45 13.80
N VAL A 35 -0.67 8.16 13.00
CA VAL A 35 -1.86 8.84 13.53
C VAL A 35 -2.80 7.77 14.08
N ARG A 36 -3.11 7.88 15.38
CA ARG A 36 -4.04 6.99 16.08
C ARG A 36 -5.32 7.74 16.42
N ASP A 37 -5.98 8.22 15.39
CA ASP A 37 -7.37 8.67 15.43
C ASP A 37 -8.29 7.47 15.70
N GLN A 38 -9.40 7.69 16.43
CA GLN A 38 -10.33 6.63 16.84
C GLN A 38 -11.26 6.14 15.69
N GLY A 39 -10.77 6.17 14.44
CA GLY A 39 -11.56 5.87 13.25
C GLY A 39 -10.74 5.20 12.14
N GLU A 40 -11.40 4.94 11.02
CA GLU A 40 -10.78 4.37 9.83
C GLU A 40 -10.02 5.46 9.06
N ASN A 41 -8.72 5.24 8.82
CA ASN A 41 -7.88 6.15 8.05
C ASN A 41 -7.48 5.49 6.71
N ILE A 42 -7.76 6.17 5.59
CA ILE A 42 -7.50 5.66 4.24
C ILE A 42 -6.39 6.48 3.60
N ILE A 43 -5.30 5.80 3.20
CA ILE A 43 -4.16 6.41 2.50
C ILE A 43 -4.16 5.93 1.05
N GLY A 44 -4.35 6.85 0.11
CA GLY A 44 -4.22 6.59 -1.32
C GLY A 44 -2.80 6.83 -1.82
N LEU A 45 -2.21 5.85 -2.50
CA LEU A 45 -0.92 5.99 -3.18
C LEU A 45 -1.12 5.90 -4.69
N CYS A 46 -0.62 6.89 -5.42
CA CYS A 46 -0.70 6.97 -6.87
C CYS A 46 0.64 7.41 -7.45
N GLY A 47 1.01 6.82 -8.59
CA GLY A 47 2.25 7.10 -9.27
C GLY A 47 2.74 5.90 -10.08
N PRO A 48 3.96 5.98 -10.60
CA PRO A 48 4.56 4.90 -11.38
C PRO A 48 4.63 3.60 -10.56
N ASP A 49 4.15 2.49 -11.14
CA ASP A 49 3.92 1.21 -10.46
C ASP A 49 5.10 0.80 -9.56
N LYS A 50 6.32 0.85 -10.10
CA LYS A 50 7.54 0.43 -9.37
C LYS A 50 7.83 1.31 -8.15
N ARG A 51 7.57 2.61 -8.24
CA ARG A 51 7.80 3.57 -7.13
C ARG A 51 6.74 3.41 -6.05
N VAL A 52 5.49 3.22 -6.44
CA VAL A 52 4.38 2.92 -5.51
C VAL A 52 4.66 1.60 -4.80
N GLU A 53 4.93 0.52 -5.55
CA GLU A 53 5.22 -0.80 -5.00
C GLU A 53 6.39 -0.77 -4.01
N HIS A 54 7.48 -0.09 -4.35
CA HIS A 54 8.64 0.06 -3.47
C HIS A 54 8.29 0.82 -2.17
N SER A 55 7.49 1.89 -2.28
CA SER A 55 7.06 2.69 -1.13
C SER A 55 6.16 1.88 -0.21
N VAL A 56 5.19 1.14 -0.75
CA VAL A 56 4.30 0.26 0.02
C VAL A 56 5.10 -0.85 0.73
N LYS A 57 5.99 -1.55 0.02
CA LYS A 57 6.87 -2.58 0.62
C LYS A 57 7.71 -2.03 1.76
N THR A 58 8.23 -0.81 1.59
CA THR A 58 9.03 -0.15 2.64
C THR A 58 8.18 0.20 3.85
N ALA A 59 6.97 0.73 3.63
CA ALA A 59 6.04 1.09 4.70
C ALA A 59 5.58 -0.13 5.49
N ILE A 60 5.21 -1.24 4.82
CA ILE A 60 4.84 -2.49 5.49
C ILE A 60 5.99 -2.98 6.38
N ARG A 61 7.21 -3.10 5.83
CA ARG A 61 8.39 -3.55 6.60
C ARG A 61 8.68 -2.68 7.83
N ARG A 62 8.48 -1.37 7.72
CA ARG A 62 8.65 -0.44 8.85
C ARG A 62 7.52 -0.59 9.87
N ALA A 63 6.28 -0.71 9.42
CA ALA A 63 5.12 -0.90 10.29
C ALA A 63 5.19 -2.23 11.08
N GLU A 64 5.67 -3.30 10.45
CA GLU A 64 5.95 -4.59 11.12
C GLU A 64 7.04 -4.45 12.19
N ARG A 65 8.18 -3.83 11.82
CA ARG A 65 9.31 -3.62 12.73
C ARG A 65 8.91 -2.81 13.95
N ASP A 66 8.16 -1.74 13.74
CA ASP A 66 7.74 -0.80 14.77
C ASP A 66 6.47 -1.29 15.51
N GLN A 67 5.92 -2.45 15.14
CA GLN A 67 4.69 -3.05 15.68
C GLN A 67 3.53 -2.05 15.75
N LEU A 68 3.36 -1.25 14.68
CA LEU A 68 2.35 -0.19 14.66
C LEU A 68 0.93 -0.76 14.71
N PHE A 69 0.74 -1.96 14.15
CA PHE A 69 -0.53 -2.68 14.04
C PHE A 69 -0.38 -4.09 14.61
N GLN A 70 -1.46 -4.64 15.15
CA GLN A 70 -1.49 -6.03 15.62
C GLN A 70 -1.51 -7.03 14.45
N SER A 71 -2.10 -6.63 13.33
CA SER A 71 -2.12 -7.42 12.11
C SER A 71 -1.99 -6.52 10.88
N ILE A 72 -1.28 -7.00 9.86
CA ILE A 72 -1.16 -6.37 8.56
C ILE A 72 -1.64 -7.36 7.52
N VAL A 73 -2.66 -6.96 6.75
CA VAL A 73 -3.30 -7.80 5.73
C VAL A 73 -3.07 -7.17 4.37
N THR A 74 -2.50 -7.94 3.44
CA THR A 74 -2.25 -7.49 2.07
C THR A 74 -3.14 -8.24 1.10
N ALA A 75 -3.86 -7.53 0.23
CA ALA A 75 -4.64 -8.12 -0.85
C ALA A 75 -4.37 -7.41 -2.19
N THR A 76 -4.33 -8.19 -3.27
CA THR A 76 -4.21 -7.66 -4.63
C THR A 76 -5.58 -7.61 -5.27
N VAL A 77 -5.98 -6.43 -5.75
CA VAL A 77 -7.25 -6.23 -6.44
C VAL A 77 -7.00 -6.39 -7.93
N ALA A 78 -7.64 -7.38 -8.55
CA ALA A 78 -7.52 -7.55 -10.00
C ALA A 78 -8.26 -6.44 -10.76
N LYS A 79 -7.82 -6.14 -11.98
CA LYS A 79 -8.47 -5.18 -12.90
C LYS A 79 -9.99 -5.36 -13.06
N LYS A 80 -10.47 -6.60 -12.99
CA LYS A 80 -11.88 -6.91 -12.72
C LYS A 80 -11.96 -7.41 -11.27
N PRO A 81 -12.34 -6.56 -10.30
CA PRO A 81 -12.31 -6.93 -8.91
C PRO A 81 -13.38 -7.98 -8.63
N ASP A 82 -12.96 -9.14 -8.14
CA ASP A 82 -13.85 -10.11 -7.50
C ASP A 82 -14.00 -9.70 -6.04
N ILE A 83 -15.00 -8.85 -5.78
CA ILE A 83 -15.24 -8.26 -4.47
C ILE A 83 -15.47 -9.34 -3.41
N THR A 84 -16.22 -10.38 -3.75
CA THR A 84 -16.49 -11.51 -2.85
C THR A 84 -15.19 -12.19 -2.45
N LYS A 85 -14.31 -12.49 -3.41
CA LYS A 85 -13.02 -13.12 -3.13
C LYS A 85 -12.11 -12.25 -2.26
N ILE A 86 -12.06 -10.94 -2.51
CA ILE A 86 -11.27 -10.00 -1.71
C ILE A 86 -11.82 -9.92 -0.29
N GLN A 87 -13.15 -9.80 -0.14
CA GLN A 87 -13.81 -9.78 1.16
C GLN A 87 -13.60 -11.07 1.93
N THR A 88 -13.65 -12.24 1.28
CA THR A 88 -13.33 -13.53 1.92
C THR A 88 -11.88 -13.56 2.39
N GLN A 89 -10.91 -13.16 1.56
CA GLN A 89 -9.51 -13.14 1.96
C GLN A 89 -9.22 -12.21 3.14
N ILE A 90 -9.84 -11.02 3.14
CA ILE A 90 -9.75 -10.08 4.26
C ILE A 90 -10.45 -10.65 5.50
N GLY A 91 -11.66 -11.20 5.33
CA GLY A 91 -12.45 -11.82 6.38
C GLY A 91 -11.72 -12.97 7.07
N ASP A 92 -11.19 -13.91 6.30
CA ASP A 92 -10.44 -15.07 6.81
C ASP A 92 -9.17 -14.63 7.58
N ALA A 93 -8.46 -13.61 7.07
CA ALA A 93 -7.28 -13.06 7.72
C ALA A 93 -7.62 -12.34 9.04
N ILE A 94 -8.72 -11.58 9.05
CA ILE A 94 -9.23 -10.90 10.25
C ILE A 94 -9.76 -11.93 11.26
N GLU A 95 -10.53 -12.93 10.83
CA GLU A 95 -11.09 -13.97 11.70
C GLU A 95 -9.97 -14.79 12.36
N THR A 96 -8.96 -15.19 11.60
CA THR A 96 -7.76 -15.84 12.14
C THR A 96 -7.07 -14.95 13.17
N ALA A 97 -6.93 -13.66 12.88
CA ALA A 97 -6.34 -12.71 13.82
C ALA A 97 -7.25 -12.43 15.04
N LEU A 98 -8.58 -12.48 14.89
CA LEU A 98 -9.57 -12.29 15.96
C LEU A 98 -9.61 -13.50 16.89
N LEU A 99 -9.52 -14.72 16.35
CA LEU A 99 -9.42 -15.94 17.16
C LEU A 99 -8.14 -15.92 18.00
N LEU A 100 -7.03 -15.41 17.45
CA LEU A 100 -5.79 -15.14 18.19
C LEU A 100 -5.94 -13.95 19.18
N CYS A 101 -6.74 -12.93 18.84
CA CYS A 101 -6.99 -11.75 19.68
C CYS A 101 -8.09 -11.96 20.74
N ALA A 102 -8.90 -13.01 20.69
CA ALA A 102 -9.89 -13.31 21.72
C ALA A 102 -9.22 -13.57 23.08
N GLU A 103 -7.92 -13.91 23.08
CA GLU A 103 -7.05 -13.95 24.26
C GLU A 103 -6.56 -12.55 24.71
N MET A 104 -6.59 -11.52 23.87
CA MET A 104 -6.06 -10.18 24.13
C MET A 104 -7.14 -9.09 23.95
N LYS A 105 -7.94 -8.85 25.00
CA LYS A 105 -8.85 -7.69 25.05
C LYS A 105 -8.06 -6.38 25.10
N LYS A 106 -7.93 -5.70 23.95
CA LYS A 106 -8.08 -4.23 23.74
C LYS A 106 -7.53 -3.85 22.36
N LEU A 107 -8.43 -3.38 21.50
CA LEU A 107 -8.16 -2.62 20.26
C LEU A 107 -7.29 -3.35 19.23
N GLN A 108 -7.91 -4.20 18.42
CA GLN A 108 -7.26 -4.73 17.23
C GLN A 108 -7.07 -3.60 16.22
N THR A 109 -5.83 -3.14 16.07
CA THR A 109 -5.44 -2.20 15.01
C THR A 109 -4.95 -3.02 13.83
N VAL A 110 -5.62 -2.91 12.68
CA VAL A 110 -5.32 -3.67 11.46
C VAL A 110 -4.96 -2.70 10.34
N LEU A 111 -3.86 -2.94 9.65
CA LEU A 111 -3.54 -2.26 8.40
C LEU A 111 -3.94 -3.15 7.22
N VAL A 112 -4.86 -2.67 6.38
CA VAL A 112 -5.24 -3.36 5.14
C VAL A 112 -4.57 -2.64 3.97
N VAL A 113 -3.83 -3.39 3.14
CA VAL A 113 -3.13 -2.87 1.97
C VAL A 113 -3.74 -3.47 0.70
N LEU A 114 -4.26 -2.62 -0.17
CA LEU A 114 -4.86 -3.00 -1.45
C LEU A 114 -3.96 -2.57 -2.61
N TYR A 115 -3.55 -3.51 -3.46
CA TYR A 115 -2.78 -3.23 -4.68
C TYR A 115 -3.68 -3.16 -5.92
N ASP A 116 -3.23 -2.41 -6.94
CA ASP A 116 -3.73 -2.47 -8.32
C ASP A 116 -5.21 -2.06 -8.50
N LEU A 117 -5.61 -0.97 -7.86
CA LEU A 117 -6.96 -0.42 -7.94
C LEU A 117 -7.22 0.27 -9.29
N HIS A 118 -7.94 -0.42 -10.20
CA HIS A 118 -8.29 0.09 -11.55
C HIS A 118 -9.61 0.86 -11.62
N GLY A 119 -10.32 1.08 -10.51
CA GLY A 119 -11.66 1.67 -10.52
C GLY A 119 -12.12 2.22 -9.17
N ARG A 120 -13.35 2.72 -9.11
CA ARG A 120 -13.96 3.20 -7.87
C ARG A 120 -14.22 2.02 -6.92
N LEU A 121 -13.65 2.08 -5.73
CA LEU A 121 -14.10 1.29 -4.60
C LEU A 121 -15.40 1.92 -4.08
N ASN A 122 -16.52 1.23 -4.27
CA ASN A 122 -17.70 1.51 -3.46
C ASN A 122 -17.52 0.73 -2.15
N LEU A 123 -17.00 1.42 -1.14
CA LEU A 123 -16.93 0.94 0.25
C LEU A 123 -18.31 1.05 0.89
#